data_AF-A0A7R8XFN9-F1
#
_entry.id   AF-A0A7R8XFN9-F1
#
_cell.length_a   1.000
_cell.length_b   1.000
_cell.length_c   1.000
_cell.angle_alpha   90.00
_cell.angle_beta   90.00
_cell.angle_gamma   90.00
#
_symmetry.space_group_name_H-M   'P 1'
#
loop_
_entity.id
_entity.type
_entity.pdbx_description
1 polymer ?
#
loop_
_entity_poly.entity_id
_entity_poly.type
_entity_poly.pdbx_seq_one_letter_code
_entity_poly.pdbx_strand_id
1 'polypeptide(L)'
;MRVEETLRIRLTIRGPREPRELSPQPPAGRCLDTPTKGTDRVWCLCRADAFFLWIPSRIKVVGLHVLSMVVAGPSKGNVEEVNDIKELKKILRTKKNILILFSKSSKDAQGVLKICEEVAETIYGSGSILHIDCGKAEVKKLCKKLKAEPDSILLKHFKDGEYHKDYDRQLTTSSMIQFMRDPTGDRPWEEESSAKDIKHLHNSQALTKVLEKEGKQKGVMVMFYAPWCGFCKKMKPDFAAAASELKGEAIMAAMDVTRPENSQASKLYNITAFPTLIYFELVSPLGRFMD
;
A
#
# COMPACT_ATOMS: atom_id res chain seq x y z
N MET A 1 -23.33 -1.00 -18.57
CA MET A 1 -23.10 -1.53 -17.21
C MET A 1 -23.82 -0.62 -16.23
N ARG A 2 -25.00 -1.03 -15.74
CA ARG A 2 -25.64 -0.35 -14.61
C ARG A 2 -24.94 -0.86 -13.36
N VAL A 3 -24.33 0.05 -12.61
CA VAL A 3 -23.89 -0.22 -11.24
C VAL A 3 -25.15 -0.10 -10.40
N GLU A 4 -25.67 -1.22 -9.90
CA GLU A 4 -26.79 -1.22 -8.96
C GLU A 4 -26.37 -0.48 -7.67
N GLU A 5 -27.23 0.42 -7.20
CA GLU A 5 -27.05 1.14 -5.94
C GLU A 5 -27.16 0.17 -4.77
N THR A 6 -26.03 -0.34 -4.29
CA THR A 6 -25.96 -1.03 -3.00
C THR A 6 -26.34 -0.06 -1.90
N LEU A 7 -27.33 -0.40 -1.05
CA LEU A 7 -27.65 0.39 0.15
C LEU A 7 -26.41 0.46 1.05
N ARG A 8 -26.06 1.68 1.48
CA ARG A 8 -24.85 1.94 2.28
C ARG A 8 -25.27 2.48 3.65
N ILE A 9 -25.03 1.73 4.72
CA ILE A 9 -25.16 2.26 6.08
C ILE A 9 -23.78 2.71 6.55
N ARG A 10 -23.60 4.03 6.72
CA ARG A 10 -22.35 4.63 7.20
C ARG A 10 -22.42 4.84 8.71
N LEU A 11 -21.68 4.03 9.46
CA LEU A 11 -21.50 4.23 10.90
C LEU A 11 -20.27 5.10 11.11
N THR A 12 -20.50 6.40 11.38
CA THR A 12 -19.43 7.29 11.86
C THR A 12 -19.55 7.37 13.37
N ILE A 13 -18.67 6.66 14.10
CA ILE A 13 -18.60 6.78 15.56
C ILE A 13 -18.00 8.15 15.87
N ARG A 14 -18.88 9.11 16.19
CA ARG A 14 -18.45 10.40 16.76
C ARG A 14 -18.15 10.15 18.24
N GLY A 15 -16.92 10.44 18.68
CA GLY A 15 -16.58 10.44 20.11
C GLY A 15 -17.49 11.37 20.91
N PRO A 16 -17.51 11.25 22.25
CA PRO A 16 -18.34 12.08 23.11
C PRO A 16 -18.13 13.55 22.78
N ARG A 17 -19.21 14.24 22.41
CA ARG A 17 -19.17 15.67 22.15
C ARG A 17 -19.05 16.40 23.48
N GLU A 18 -17.95 17.12 23.65
CA GLU A 18 -17.87 18.20 24.63
C GLU A 18 -18.95 19.25 24.28
N PRO A 19 -19.70 19.80 25.26
CA PRO A 19 -20.76 20.77 24.99
C PRO A 19 -20.16 22.02 24.36
N ARG A 20 -20.53 22.34 23.11
CA ARG A 20 -20.22 23.65 22.53
C ARG A 20 -21.28 24.65 22.97
N GLU A 21 -20.81 25.68 23.68
CA GLU A 21 -21.50 26.97 23.83
C GLU A 21 -21.98 27.48 22.47
N LEU A 22 -23.27 27.83 22.39
CA LEU A 22 -23.83 28.54 21.25
C LEU A 22 -23.30 29.98 21.25
N SER A 23 -22.54 30.35 20.22
CA SER A 23 -22.30 31.75 19.88
C SER A 23 -23.37 32.28 18.90
N PRO A 24 -23.74 33.57 18.98
CA PRO A 24 -24.90 34.11 18.27
C PRO A 24 -24.64 34.38 16.78
N GLN A 25 -25.65 34.14 15.95
CA GLN A 25 -25.71 34.49 14.52
C GLN A 25 -25.89 36.01 14.33
N PRO A 26 -25.26 36.64 13.32
CA PRO A 26 -25.63 37.97 12.86
C PRO A 26 -26.79 37.92 11.82
N PRO A 27 -27.57 39.02 11.67
CA PRO A 27 -28.85 39.01 10.99
C PRO A 27 -28.77 39.20 9.46
N ALA A 28 -29.87 38.82 8.81
CA ALA A 28 -30.11 38.89 7.37
C ALA A 28 -30.33 40.32 6.82
N GLY A 29 -29.85 40.56 5.60
CA GLY A 29 -30.25 41.68 4.71
C GLY A 29 -29.76 41.39 3.28
N ARG A 30 -30.64 41.01 2.36
CA ARG A 30 -31.47 41.80 1.40
C ARG A 30 -30.75 42.10 0.07
N CYS A 31 -31.36 41.61 -1.01
CA CYS A 31 -31.05 41.85 -2.42
C CYS A 31 -31.28 43.31 -2.82
N LEU A 32 -30.54 43.79 -3.83
CA LEU A 32 -30.96 44.87 -4.74
C LEU A 32 -30.24 44.73 -6.09
N ASP A 33 -30.96 45.13 -7.13
CA ASP A 33 -30.76 44.89 -8.56
C ASP A 33 -29.60 45.67 -9.23
N THR A 34 -29.29 45.19 -10.44
CA THR A 34 -28.41 45.67 -11.53
C THR A 34 -28.63 47.15 -11.96
N PRO A 35 -27.99 47.75 -13.02
CA PRO A 35 -26.98 47.26 -14.00
C PRO A 35 -25.85 48.28 -14.36
N THR A 36 -24.80 47.86 -15.12
CA THR A 36 -24.46 48.37 -16.48
C THR A 36 -23.01 48.06 -16.93
N LYS A 37 -22.90 47.60 -18.20
CA LYS A 37 -21.84 47.78 -19.23
C LYS A 37 -20.39 47.33 -18.89
N GLY A 38 -19.66 46.58 -19.72
CA GLY A 38 -19.88 46.07 -21.08
C GLY A 38 -18.59 45.40 -21.61
N THR A 39 -18.69 44.94 -22.86
CA THR A 39 -17.64 44.59 -23.84
C THR A 39 -16.95 43.22 -23.75
N ASP A 40 -17.31 42.40 -24.75
CA ASP A 40 -16.42 41.81 -25.76
C ASP A 40 -15.52 40.61 -25.40
N ARG A 41 -15.99 39.39 -25.70
CA ARG A 41 -15.78 38.70 -27.00
C ARG A 41 -16.01 37.19 -26.88
N VAL A 42 -16.93 36.73 -27.72
CA VAL A 42 -17.20 35.34 -28.05
C VAL A 42 -16.08 34.80 -28.93
N TRP A 43 -15.56 33.60 -28.63
CA TRP A 43 -15.06 32.65 -29.62
C TRP A 43 -15.39 31.22 -29.15
N CYS A 44 -16.52 30.70 -29.63
CA CYS A 44 -16.67 29.28 -29.89
C CYS A 44 -16.10 29.02 -31.29
N LEU A 45 -15.26 27.99 -31.46
CA LEU A 45 -15.41 26.99 -32.52
C LEU A 45 -14.35 25.88 -32.40
N CYS A 46 -14.87 24.66 -32.49
CA CYS A 46 -14.17 23.38 -32.56
C CYS A 46 -13.23 23.24 -33.76
N ARG A 47 -12.18 22.42 -33.62
CA ARG A 47 -11.95 21.28 -34.53
C ARG A 47 -10.96 20.28 -33.95
N ALA A 48 -11.44 19.04 -33.80
CA ALA A 48 -10.60 17.87 -33.60
C ALA A 48 -10.35 17.27 -34.99
N ASP A 49 -9.11 17.30 -35.45
CA ASP A 49 -8.69 16.63 -36.68
C ASP A 49 -8.11 15.26 -36.32
N ALA A 50 -8.83 14.22 -36.75
CA ALA A 50 -8.39 12.84 -36.78
C ALA A 50 -7.40 12.66 -37.94
N PHE A 51 -6.14 12.37 -37.64
CA PHE A 51 -5.16 11.93 -38.63
C PHE A 51 -5.33 10.42 -38.86
N PHE A 52 -6.08 10.09 -39.92
CA PHE A 52 -5.99 8.80 -40.60
C PHE A 52 -4.72 8.83 -41.46
N LEU A 53 -3.71 8.03 -41.11
CA LEU A 53 -2.57 7.75 -42.00
C LEU A 53 -2.72 6.37 -42.62
N TRP A 54 -2.86 6.43 -43.93
CA TRP A 54 -2.85 5.38 -44.94
C TRP A 54 -1.50 4.66 -45.00
N ILE A 55 -1.47 3.34 -44.84
CA ILE A 55 -0.29 2.49 -45.05
C ILE A 55 -0.47 1.75 -46.38
N PRO A 56 0.31 2.06 -47.44
CA PRO A 56 0.36 1.23 -48.62
C PRO A 56 1.34 0.06 -48.45
N SER A 57 0.88 -1.11 -48.89
CA SER A 57 1.61 -2.38 -48.96
C SER A 57 2.79 -2.35 -49.92
N ARG A 58 3.94 -2.91 -49.48
CA ARG A 58 5.04 -3.58 -50.23
C ARG A 58 6.42 -3.07 -49.81
N ILE A 59 7.04 -3.73 -48.84
CA ILE A 59 8.50 -3.77 -48.72
C ILE A 59 8.93 -5.22 -48.57
N LYS A 60 9.80 -5.64 -49.50
CA LYS A 60 10.40 -6.98 -49.57
C LYS A 60 11.36 -7.16 -48.39
N VAL A 61 11.22 -8.27 -47.67
CA VAL A 61 12.15 -8.69 -46.63
C VAL A 61 13.45 -9.13 -47.30
N VAL A 62 14.50 -8.34 -47.17
CA VAL A 62 15.88 -8.75 -47.44
C VAL A 62 16.54 -9.00 -46.10
N GLY A 63 17.03 -10.23 -45.91
CA GLY A 63 17.63 -10.70 -44.68
C GLY A 63 18.82 -9.84 -44.27
N LEU A 64 18.71 -9.25 -43.08
CA LEU A 64 19.83 -8.69 -42.34
C LEU A 64 20.00 -9.54 -41.09
N HIS A 65 21.11 -10.27 -41.03
CA HIS A 65 21.55 -10.95 -39.80
C HIS A 65 21.78 -9.87 -38.74
N VAL A 66 20.79 -9.68 -37.86
CA VAL A 66 20.96 -8.89 -36.65
C VAL A 66 21.74 -9.76 -35.68
N LEU A 67 23.05 -9.58 -35.67
CA LEU A 67 23.91 -10.00 -34.57
C LEU A 67 23.35 -9.30 -33.33
N SER A 68 22.68 -10.06 -32.46
CA SER A 68 22.14 -9.55 -31.20
C SER A 68 23.32 -9.17 -30.31
N MET A 69 23.76 -7.92 -30.42
CA MET A 69 24.51 -7.28 -29.35
C MET A 69 23.55 -7.15 -28.17
N VAL A 70 23.70 -8.05 -27.20
CA VAL A 70 23.12 -7.91 -25.87
C VAL A 70 23.73 -6.65 -25.27
N VAL A 71 23.04 -5.52 -25.45
CA VAL A 71 23.27 -4.33 -24.63
C VAL A 71 22.79 -4.71 -23.23
N ALA A 72 23.74 -4.93 -22.31
CA ALA A 72 23.44 -5.09 -20.90
C ALA A 72 22.78 -3.80 -20.41
N GLY A 73 21.45 -3.80 -20.38
CA GLY A 73 20.67 -2.79 -19.67
C GLY A 73 20.99 -2.81 -18.17
N PRO A 74 20.67 -1.75 -17.43
CA PRO A 74 20.91 -1.69 -15.99
C PRO A 74 20.24 -2.90 -15.32
N SER A 75 21.02 -3.67 -14.56
CA SER A 75 20.55 -4.85 -13.83
C SER A 75 19.35 -4.46 -12.97
N LYS A 76 18.17 -5.00 -13.31
CA LYS A 76 16.94 -4.87 -12.51
C LYS A 76 17.25 -5.36 -11.08
N GLY A 77 16.67 -4.67 -10.09
CA GLY A 77 17.05 -4.72 -8.67
C GLY A 77 17.43 -6.10 -8.14
N ASN A 78 18.75 -6.35 -8.07
CA ASN A 78 19.29 -7.53 -7.42
C ASN A 78 19.66 -7.23 -5.96
N VAL A 79 19.63 -8.28 -5.15
CA VAL A 79 20.25 -8.27 -3.82
C VAL A 79 21.77 -8.26 -4.03
N GLU A 80 22.44 -7.22 -3.53
CA GLU A 80 23.90 -7.10 -3.64
C GLU A 80 24.57 -7.88 -2.50
N GLU A 81 25.39 -8.88 -2.83
CA GLU A 81 26.22 -9.58 -1.84
C GLU A 81 27.46 -8.74 -1.53
N VAL A 82 27.67 -8.40 -0.25
CA VAL A 82 28.77 -7.53 0.18
C VAL A 82 29.71 -8.29 1.11
N ASN A 83 30.95 -8.45 0.67
CA ASN A 83 32.00 -9.16 1.42
C ASN A 83 33.05 -8.21 2.02
N ASP A 84 33.15 -6.96 1.55
CA ASP A 84 34.17 -6.00 1.98
C ASP A 84 33.60 -4.74 2.67
N ILE A 85 34.34 -4.22 3.65
CA ILE A 85 33.95 -3.03 4.44
C ILE A 85 33.96 -1.73 3.62
N LYS A 86 34.86 -1.59 2.64
CA LYS A 86 34.97 -0.40 1.79
C LYS A 86 33.77 -0.33 0.84
N GLU A 87 33.37 -1.46 0.29
CA GLU A 87 32.18 -1.58 -0.53
C GLU A 87 30.92 -1.22 0.26
N LEU A 88 30.76 -1.80 1.46
CA LEU A 88 29.63 -1.46 2.34
C LEU A 88 29.59 0.04 2.65
N LYS A 89 30.73 0.65 3.00
CA LYS A 89 30.80 2.10 3.28
C LYS A 89 30.46 2.95 2.06
N LYS A 90 30.83 2.51 0.85
CA LYS A 90 30.44 3.19 -0.39
C LYS A 90 28.92 3.13 -0.56
N ILE A 91 28.31 1.96 -0.37
CA ILE A 91 26.87 1.77 -0.50
C ILE A 91 26.11 2.61 0.54
N LEU A 92 26.50 2.58 1.82
CA LEU A 92 25.89 3.36 2.90
C LEU A 92 25.98 4.88 2.69
N ARG A 93 26.98 5.38 1.93
CA ARG A 93 27.09 6.80 1.57
C ARG A 93 26.22 7.20 0.39
N THR A 94 26.00 6.28 -0.55
CA THR A 94 25.25 6.55 -1.78
C THR A 94 23.76 6.29 -1.63
N LYS A 95 23.38 5.25 -0.88
CA LYS A 95 21.99 4.81 -0.71
C LYS A 95 21.52 5.12 0.71
N LYS A 96 20.35 5.73 0.84
CA LYS A 96 19.80 6.22 2.12
C LYS A 96 18.87 5.25 2.83
N ASN A 97 18.32 4.26 2.12
CA ASN A 97 17.34 3.32 2.64
C ASN A 97 17.81 1.91 2.29
N ILE A 98 18.42 1.22 3.24
CA ILE A 98 19.08 -0.06 3.02
C ILE A 98 18.60 -1.08 4.05
N LEU A 99 18.23 -2.27 3.58
CA LEU A 99 17.98 -3.42 4.43
C LEU A 99 19.09 -4.44 4.22
N ILE A 100 19.76 -4.85 5.29
CA ILE A 100 20.86 -5.81 5.22
C ILE A 100 20.43 -7.12 5.84
N LEU A 101 20.44 -8.19 5.04
CA LEU A 101 20.29 -9.57 5.46
C LEU A 101 21.65 -10.12 5.89
N PHE A 102 21.82 -10.32 7.19
CA PHE A 102 22.92 -11.08 7.75
C PHE A 102 22.53 -12.54 7.88
N SER A 103 23.43 -13.43 7.48
CA SER A 103 23.21 -14.88 7.58
C SER A 103 24.41 -15.56 8.21
N LYS A 104 24.17 -16.66 8.92
CA LYS A 104 25.24 -17.50 9.46
C LYS A 104 25.87 -18.37 8.37
N SER A 105 25.06 -18.83 7.41
CA SER A 105 25.53 -19.47 6.19
C SER A 105 24.65 -19.11 4.99
N SER A 106 25.22 -19.21 3.80
CA SER A 106 24.47 -19.09 2.54
C SER A 106 23.25 -20.01 2.46
N LYS A 107 23.27 -21.21 3.08
CA LYS A 107 22.13 -22.15 3.06
C LYS A 107 20.92 -21.63 3.84
N ASP A 108 21.15 -21.07 5.02
CA ASP A 108 20.08 -20.52 5.86
C ASP A 108 19.41 -19.30 5.20
N ALA A 109 20.18 -18.58 4.37
CA ALA A 109 19.70 -17.40 3.66
C ALA A 109 18.86 -17.72 2.42
N GLN A 110 19.00 -18.89 1.78
CA GLN A 110 18.41 -19.17 0.46
C GLN A 110 16.89 -18.91 0.39
N GLY A 111 16.15 -19.29 1.43
CA GLY A 111 14.70 -19.06 1.47
C GLY A 111 14.35 -17.58 1.49
N VAL A 112 15.06 -16.80 2.31
CA VAL A 112 14.80 -15.36 2.49
C VAL A 112 15.38 -14.55 1.34
N LEU A 113 16.49 -14.98 0.74
CA LEU A 113 17.11 -14.32 -0.40
C LEU A 113 16.15 -14.23 -1.59
N LYS A 114 15.39 -15.29 -1.88
CA LYS A 114 14.37 -15.27 -2.94
C LYS A 114 13.30 -14.21 -2.68
N ILE A 115 12.85 -14.07 -1.43
CA ILE A 115 11.90 -13.04 -1.03
C ILE A 115 12.54 -11.66 -1.18
N CYS A 116 13.79 -11.49 -0.73
CA CYS A 116 14.55 -10.26 -0.88
C CYS A 116 14.72 -9.85 -2.35
N GLU A 117 14.91 -10.78 -3.27
CA GLU A 117 14.99 -10.50 -4.72
C GLU A 117 13.68 -9.91 -5.25
N GLU A 118 12.53 -10.54 -4.96
CA GLU A 118 11.20 -10.01 -5.34
C GLU A 118 10.95 -8.61 -4.75
N VAL A 119 11.36 -8.40 -3.50
CA VAL A 119 11.24 -7.10 -2.83
C VAL A 119 12.15 -6.08 -3.50
N ALA A 120 13.41 -6.43 -3.79
CA ALA A 120 14.40 -5.54 -4.38
C ALA A 120 13.97 -5.02 -5.76
N GLU A 121 13.33 -5.85 -6.57
CA GLU A 121 12.73 -5.43 -7.84
C GLU A 121 11.61 -4.40 -7.62
N THR A 122 10.77 -4.61 -6.61
CA THR A 122 9.60 -3.75 -6.33
C THR A 122 9.99 -2.41 -5.73
N ILE A 123 11.04 -2.37 -4.91
CA ILE A 123 11.50 -1.14 -4.23
C ILE A 123 12.59 -0.41 -5.00
N TYR A 124 12.90 -0.83 -6.23
CA TYR A 124 13.96 -0.26 -7.04
C TYR A 124 13.84 1.29 -7.10
N GLY A 125 14.94 1.98 -6.77
CA GLY A 125 15.00 3.44 -6.68
C GLY A 125 14.54 4.04 -5.35
N SER A 126 13.75 3.32 -4.54
CA SER A 126 13.30 3.77 -3.20
C SER A 126 14.10 3.17 -2.05
N GLY A 127 14.72 2.01 -2.26
CA GLY A 127 15.58 1.34 -1.28
C GLY A 127 16.48 0.30 -1.94
N SER A 128 17.32 -0.36 -1.14
CA SER A 128 18.16 -1.47 -1.60
C SER A 128 18.29 -2.54 -0.54
N ILE A 129 18.45 -3.78 -0.98
CA ILE A 129 18.67 -4.93 -0.10
C ILE A 129 20.08 -5.46 -0.34
N LEU A 130 20.80 -5.68 0.76
CA LEU A 130 22.14 -6.25 0.74
C LEU A 130 22.12 -7.60 1.46
N HIS A 131 23.03 -8.49 1.08
CA HIS A 131 23.28 -9.76 1.76
C HIS A 131 24.72 -9.82 2.26
N ILE A 132 24.90 -10.23 3.51
CA ILE A 132 26.19 -10.42 4.15
C ILE A 132 26.23 -11.81 4.80
N ASP A 133 27.13 -12.69 4.33
CA ASP A 133 27.37 -14.00 4.92
C ASP A 133 28.44 -13.92 6.01
N CYS A 134 28.00 -13.94 7.28
CA CYS A 134 28.86 -13.88 8.46
C CYS A 134 29.61 -15.19 8.75
N GLY A 135 29.32 -16.27 8.01
CA GLY A 135 30.04 -17.54 8.12
C GLY A 135 31.45 -17.48 7.53
N LYS A 136 31.69 -16.58 6.58
CA LYS A 136 33.00 -16.39 5.93
C LYS A 136 33.98 -15.70 6.89
N ALA A 137 35.20 -16.22 6.98
CA ALA A 137 36.23 -15.73 7.93
C ALA A 137 36.58 -14.24 7.75
N GLU A 138 36.61 -13.78 6.49
CA GLU A 138 36.92 -12.39 6.11
C GLU A 138 35.79 -11.42 6.54
N VAL A 139 34.55 -11.87 6.42
CA VAL A 139 33.33 -11.10 6.70
C VAL A 139 32.97 -11.10 8.18
N LYS A 140 33.44 -12.07 8.96
CA LYS A 140 33.18 -12.16 10.41
C LYS A 140 33.57 -10.88 11.17
N LYS A 141 34.65 -10.21 10.76
CA LYS A 141 35.06 -8.90 11.33
C LYS A 141 34.08 -7.77 10.97
N LEU A 142 33.49 -7.82 9.78
CA LEU A 142 32.48 -6.87 9.33
C LEU A 142 31.19 -7.02 10.14
N CYS A 143 30.69 -8.24 10.30
CA CYS A 143 29.47 -8.51 11.08
C CYS A 143 29.60 -8.06 12.54
N LYS A 144 30.76 -8.31 13.18
CA LYS A 144 31.05 -7.81 14.53
C LYS A 144 31.01 -6.27 14.63
N LYS A 145 31.59 -5.56 13.64
CA LYS A 145 31.55 -4.08 13.60
C LYS A 145 30.12 -3.54 13.47
N LEU A 146 29.26 -4.27 12.78
CA LEU A 146 27.85 -3.91 12.58
C LEU A 146 26.94 -4.42 13.70
N LYS A 147 27.50 -5.00 14.76
CA LYS A 147 26.76 -5.63 15.87
C LYS A 147 25.71 -6.63 15.37
N ALA A 148 26.08 -7.41 14.35
CA ALA A 148 25.26 -8.43 13.74
C ALA A 148 25.81 -9.82 14.08
N GLU A 149 25.09 -10.55 14.92
CA GLU A 149 25.40 -11.93 15.31
C GLU A 149 24.16 -12.79 15.05
N PRO A 150 23.97 -13.29 13.80
CA PRO A 150 22.80 -14.08 13.46
C PRO A 150 22.90 -15.51 14.04
N ASP A 151 21.85 -15.97 14.71
CA ASP A 151 21.71 -17.40 15.07
C ASP A 151 21.52 -18.27 13.82
N SER A 152 20.71 -17.79 12.88
CA SER A 152 20.53 -18.32 11.52
C SER A 152 20.51 -17.17 10.50
N ILE A 153 19.56 -16.24 10.67
CA ILE A 153 19.38 -15.03 9.86
C ILE A 153 19.07 -13.83 10.77
N LEU A 154 19.45 -12.64 10.34
CA LEU A 154 19.17 -11.38 11.03
C LEU A 154 19.04 -10.26 10.00
N LEU A 155 17.97 -9.48 10.05
CA LEU A 155 17.76 -8.36 9.15
C LEU A 155 17.89 -7.05 9.93
N LYS A 156 18.76 -6.15 9.46
CA LYS A 156 18.91 -4.81 10.04
C LYS A 156 18.67 -3.75 8.99
N HIS A 157 17.92 -2.72 9.35
CA HIS A 157 17.68 -1.57 8.52
C HIS A 157 18.65 -0.44 8.84
N PHE A 158 19.18 0.16 7.78
CA PHE A 158 20.06 1.31 7.81
C PHE A 158 19.39 2.47 7.09
N LYS A 159 19.37 3.63 7.74
CA LYS A 159 18.82 4.87 7.21
C LYS A 159 19.89 5.95 7.22
N ASP A 160 20.06 6.63 6.09
CA ASP A 160 21.03 7.72 5.93
C ASP A 160 22.47 7.34 6.34
N GLY A 161 22.84 6.06 6.11
CA GLY A 161 24.17 5.52 6.40
C GLY A 161 24.37 5.02 7.84
N GLU A 162 23.37 5.17 8.70
CA GLU A 162 23.40 4.75 10.10
C GLU A 162 22.41 3.62 10.39
N TYR A 163 22.67 2.87 11.45
CA TYR A 163 21.73 1.86 11.91
C TYR A 163 20.45 2.52 12.41
N HIS A 164 19.31 2.05 11.91
CA HIS A 164 17.99 2.55 12.29
C HIS A 164 17.32 1.59 13.29
N LYS A 165 17.00 0.37 12.84
CA LYS A 165 16.38 -0.66 13.67
C LYS A 165 16.58 -2.06 13.10
N ASP A 166 16.40 -3.06 13.95
CA ASP A 166 16.26 -4.44 13.53
C ASP A 166 14.88 -4.65 12.89
N TYR A 167 14.82 -5.50 11.87
CA TYR A 167 13.58 -5.86 11.21
C TYR A 167 12.78 -6.81 12.12
N ASP A 168 11.57 -6.39 12.47
CA ASP A 168 10.73 -6.98 13.52
C ASP A 168 9.37 -7.49 13.00
N ARG A 169 9.28 -7.69 11.68
CA ARG A 169 8.07 -8.12 10.97
C ARG A 169 8.23 -9.51 10.34
N GLN A 170 7.15 -10.05 9.79
CA GLN A 170 7.17 -11.35 9.11
C GLN A 170 8.01 -11.31 7.82
N LEU A 171 8.76 -12.38 7.56
CA LEU A 171 9.58 -12.54 6.34
C LEU A 171 8.71 -12.86 5.12
N THR A 172 7.92 -11.89 4.68
CA THR A 172 7.06 -11.98 3.48
C THR A 172 7.31 -10.78 2.56
N THR A 173 7.10 -10.98 1.26
CA THR A 173 7.31 -9.94 0.24
C THR A 173 6.52 -8.67 0.57
N SER A 174 5.24 -8.82 0.97
CA SER A 174 4.37 -7.67 1.29
C SER A 174 4.85 -6.89 2.52
N SER A 175 5.20 -7.60 3.60
CA SER A 175 5.66 -6.97 4.83
C SER A 175 6.99 -6.23 4.65
N MET A 176 7.92 -6.84 3.93
CA MET A 176 9.22 -6.25 3.60
C MET A 176 9.07 -5.03 2.70
N ILE A 177 8.23 -5.08 1.66
CA ILE A 177 7.92 -3.91 0.82
C ILE A 177 7.34 -2.78 1.67
N GLN A 178 6.35 -3.08 2.52
CA GLN A 178 5.72 -2.07 3.36
C GLN A 178 6.72 -1.45 4.35
N PHE A 179 7.62 -2.26 4.91
CA PHE A 179 8.70 -1.78 5.77
C PHE A 179 9.67 -0.87 5.03
N MET A 180 10.07 -1.24 3.80
CA MET A 180 10.99 -0.42 3.02
C MET A 180 10.37 0.89 2.53
N ARG A 181 9.04 0.94 2.33
CA ARG A 181 8.29 2.17 2.01
C ARG A 181 8.15 3.09 3.22
N ASP A 182 7.87 2.53 4.40
CA ASP A 182 7.75 3.26 5.66
C ASP A 182 8.39 2.47 6.82
N PRO A 183 9.72 2.63 7.04
CA PRO A 183 10.44 1.91 8.09
C PRO A 183 10.13 2.44 9.49
N THR A 184 9.49 3.61 9.59
CA THR A 184 9.02 4.21 10.85
C THR A 184 7.61 3.79 11.22
N GLY A 185 6.87 3.20 10.27
CA GLY A 185 5.50 2.75 10.47
C GLY A 185 5.40 1.57 11.43
N ASP A 186 4.23 1.47 12.08
CA ASP A 186 3.88 0.33 12.91
C ASP A 186 3.83 -0.97 12.10
N ARG A 187 3.84 -2.11 12.79
CA ARG A 187 3.69 -3.42 12.15
C ARG A 187 2.32 -3.53 11.47
N PRO A 188 2.23 -4.21 10.30
CA PRO A 188 0.96 -4.46 9.65
C PRO A 188 -0.01 -5.19 10.59
N TRP A 189 -1.26 -4.76 10.60
CA TRP A 189 -2.27 -5.32 11.51
C TRP A 189 -2.52 -6.81 11.25
N GLU A 190 -2.43 -7.25 10.00
CA GLU A 190 -2.58 -8.65 9.58
C GLU A 190 -1.53 -9.60 10.19
N GLU A 191 -0.42 -9.08 10.69
CA GLU A 191 0.60 -9.88 11.38
C GLU A 191 0.26 -10.09 12.87
N GLU A 192 -0.72 -9.37 13.41
CA GLU A 192 -1.15 -9.51 14.80
C GLU A 192 -2.05 -10.75 14.96
N SER A 193 -1.81 -11.51 16.02
CA SER A 193 -2.55 -12.76 16.28
C SER A 193 -4.06 -12.56 16.50
N SER A 194 -4.48 -11.36 16.90
CA SER A 194 -5.88 -10.97 17.07
C SER A 194 -6.60 -10.77 15.74
N ALA A 195 -5.88 -10.48 14.65
CA ALA A 195 -6.47 -10.14 13.37
C ALA A 195 -6.80 -11.35 12.47
N LYS A 196 -6.64 -12.58 12.98
CA LYS A 196 -6.80 -13.83 12.21
C LYS A 196 -8.17 -13.99 11.54
N ASP A 197 -9.24 -13.52 12.17
CA ASP A 197 -10.60 -13.63 11.65
C ASP A 197 -11.01 -12.43 10.78
N ILE A 198 -10.14 -11.44 10.62
CA ILE A 198 -10.38 -10.25 9.81
C ILE A 198 -9.87 -10.48 8.39
N LYS A 199 -10.70 -10.14 7.39
CA LYS A 199 -10.26 -10.13 5.99
C LYS A 199 -9.52 -8.83 5.66
N HIS A 200 -8.20 -8.90 5.56
CA HIS A 200 -7.39 -7.78 5.14
C HIS A 200 -7.46 -7.57 3.62
N LEU A 201 -7.92 -6.39 3.21
CA LEU A 201 -8.13 -6.01 1.82
C LEU A 201 -6.98 -5.10 1.35
N HIS A 202 -6.16 -5.61 0.44
CA HIS A 202 -4.97 -4.89 -0.02
C HIS A 202 -5.24 -3.90 -1.16
N ASN A 203 -6.32 -4.10 -1.92
CA ASN A 203 -6.67 -3.25 -3.06
C ASN A 203 -8.21 -3.13 -3.21
N SER A 204 -8.64 -2.18 -4.03
CA SER A 204 -10.08 -1.96 -4.30
C SER A 204 -10.74 -3.16 -4.98
N GLN A 205 -10.02 -3.93 -5.79
CA GLN A 205 -10.53 -5.12 -6.47
C GLN A 205 -10.86 -6.23 -5.48
N ALA A 206 -10.06 -6.41 -4.43
CA ALA A 206 -10.31 -7.37 -3.36
C ALA A 206 -11.59 -7.02 -2.60
N LEU A 207 -11.82 -5.74 -2.33
CA LEU A 207 -13.08 -5.27 -1.75
C LEU A 207 -14.27 -5.62 -2.65
N THR A 208 -14.22 -5.23 -3.92
CA THR A 208 -15.29 -5.57 -4.89
C THR A 208 -15.55 -7.07 -4.93
N LYS A 209 -14.49 -7.88 -4.97
CA LYS A 209 -14.60 -9.35 -5.00
C LYS A 209 -15.28 -9.92 -3.74
N VAL A 210 -14.97 -9.38 -2.56
CA VAL A 210 -15.63 -9.81 -1.30
C VAL A 210 -17.10 -9.43 -1.32
N LEU A 211 -17.43 -8.20 -1.73
CA LEU A 211 -18.82 -7.73 -1.83
C LEU A 211 -19.62 -8.56 -2.84
N GLU A 212 -19.07 -8.87 -4.00
CA GLU A 212 -19.78 -9.60 -5.07
C GLU A 212 -19.94 -11.10 -4.80
N LYS A 213 -18.95 -11.73 -4.17
CA LYS A 213 -18.96 -13.19 -3.94
C LYS A 213 -19.59 -13.56 -2.62
N GLU A 214 -19.24 -12.83 -1.58
CA GLU A 214 -19.58 -13.20 -0.20
C GLU A 214 -20.65 -12.27 0.38
N GLY A 215 -20.65 -10.99 -0.03
CA GLY A 215 -21.70 -10.02 0.29
C GLY A 215 -23.09 -10.37 -0.22
N LYS A 216 -23.22 -11.41 -1.06
CA LYS A 216 -24.52 -11.99 -1.46
C LYS A 216 -25.11 -12.93 -0.42
N GLN A 217 -24.27 -13.49 0.45
CA GLN A 217 -24.65 -14.53 1.42
C GLN A 217 -24.56 -14.04 2.87
N LYS A 218 -23.63 -13.13 3.16
CA LYS A 218 -23.41 -12.57 4.50
C LYS A 218 -23.25 -11.05 4.42
N GLY A 219 -23.68 -10.33 5.44
CA GLY A 219 -23.38 -8.90 5.58
C GLY A 219 -21.86 -8.68 5.69
N VAL A 220 -21.35 -7.60 5.09
CA VAL A 220 -19.91 -7.27 5.12
C VAL A 220 -19.70 -5.95 5.84
N MET A 221 -18.98 -5.95 6.95
CA MET A 221 -18.53 -4.74 7.62
C MET A 221 -17.08 -4.46 7.24
N VAL A 222 -16.80 -3.29 6.70
CA VAL A 222 -15.45 -2.87 6.31
C VAL A 222 -14.97 -1.72 7.17
N MET A 223 -13.85 -1.93 7.86
CA MET A 223 -13.11 -0.89 8.57
C MET A 223 -12.06 -0.27 7.64
N PHE A 224 -12.30 0.98 7.24
CA PHE A 224 -11.32 1.79 6.55
C PHE A 224 -10.47 2.54 7.58
N TYR A 225 -9.16 2.27 7.58
CA TYR A 225 -8.25 2.76 8.61
C TYR A 225 -6.94 3.31 8.03
N ALA A 226 -6.16 3.94 8.90
CA ALA A 226 -4.78 4.33 8.66
C ALA A 226 -3.89 3.76 9.77
N PRO A 227 -2.69 3.22 9.45
CA PRO A 227 -1.84 2.53 10.44
C PRO A 227 -1.36 3.46 11.56
N TRP A 228 -1.09 4.73 11.24
CA TRP A 228 -0.64 5.76 12.17
C TRP A 228 -1.77 6.40 13.00
N CYS A 229 -3.04 6.08 12.73
CA CYS A 229 -4.17 6.70 13.42
C CYS A 229 -4.36 6.11 14.83
N GLY A 230 -4.21 6.95 15.87
CA GLY A 230 -4.39 6.54 17.26
C GLY A 230 -5.79 6.02 17.59
N PHE A 231 -6.84 6.59 16.98
CA PHE A 231 -8.22 6.10 17.18
C PHE A 231 -8.43 4.71 16.55
N CYS A 232 -7.83 4.45 15.39
CA CYS A 232 -7.85 3.13 14.78
C CYS A 232 -7.17 2.11 15.70
N LYS A 233 -5.98 2.43 16.23
CA LYS A 233 -5.25 1.54 17.14
C LYS A 233 -6.09 1.13 18.36
N LYS A 234 -6.84 2.06 18.93
CA LYS A 234 -7.75 1.78 20.06
C LYS A 234 -8.94 0.90 19.68
N MET A 235 -9.46 1.02 18.45
CA MET A 235 -10.64 0.27 17.98
C MET A 235 -10.31 -1.12 17.43
N LYS A 236 -9.10 -1.34 16.92
CA LYS A 236 -8.63 -2.63 16.39
C LYS A 236 -8.93 -3.84 17.31
N PRO A 237 -8.66 -3.81 18.63
CA PRO A 237 -8.95 -4.97 19.49
C PRO A 237 -10.45 -5.28 19.55
N ASP A 238 -11.32 -4.29 19.69
CA ASP A 238 -12.78 -4.49 19.74
C ASP A 238 -13.31 -4.99 18.39
N PHE A 239 -12.78 -4.47 17.28
CA PHE A 239 -13.15 -4.92 15.94
C PHE A 239 -12.70 -6.36 15.68
N ALA A 240 -11.53 -6.76 16.18
CA ALA A 240 -11.04 -8.13 16.12
C ALA A 240 -11.89 -9.08 16.97
N ALA A 241 -12.27 -8.68 18.19
CA ALA A 241 -13.17 -9.48 19.02
C ALA A 241 -14.53 -9.70 18.33
N ALA A 242 -15.10 -8.64 17.75
CA ALA A 242 -16.34 -8.73 16.97
C ALA A 242 -16.18 -9.64 15.73
N ALA A 243 -15.01 -9.68 15.08
CA ALA A 243 -14.73 -10.58 13.97
C ALA A 243 -14.71 -12.05 14.38
N SER A 244 -14.16 -12.34 15.56
CA SER A 244 -14.19 -13.70 16.11
C SER A 244 -15.60 -14.13 16.53
N GLU A 245 -16.40 -13.22 17.10
CA GLU A 245 -17.77 -13.50 17.52
C GLU A 245 -18.72 -13.72 16.33
N LEU A 246 -18.64 -12.86 15.32
CA LEU A 246 -19.50 -12.92 14.12
C LEU A 246 -19.01 -13.89 13.06
N LYS A 247 -18.03 -14.73 13.39
CA LYS A 247 -17.40 -15.66 12.45
C LYS A 247 -18.43 -16.65 11.92
N GLY A 248 -18.76 -16.51 10.66
CA GLY A 248 -19.74 -17.37 9.99
C GLY A 248 -21.11 -16.70 9.78
N GLU A 249 -21.41 -15.62 10.49
CA GLU A 249 -22.65 -14.84 10.32
C GLU A 249 -22.43 -13.61 9.45
N ALA A 250 -21.36 -12.86 9.74
CA ALA A 250 -20.96 -11.68 8.98
C ALA A 250 -19.49 -11.75 8.60
N ILE A 251 -19.09 -10.89 7.67
CA ILE A 251 -17.70 -10.77 7.21
C ILE A 251 -17.16 -9.46 7.75
N MET A 252 -16.15 -9.57 8.61
CA MET A 252 -15.38 -8.43 9.08
C MET A 252 -14.14 -8.26 8.20
N ALA A 253 -14.02 -7.12 7.55
CA ALA A 253 -12.92 -6.80 6.66
C ALA A 253 -12.26 -5.48 7.06
N ALA A 254 -10.97 -5.34 6.75
CA ALA A 254 -10.21 -4.14 7.04
C ALA A 254 -9.39 -3.70 5.83
N MET A 255 -9.41 -2.41 5.51
CA MET A 255 -8.65 -1.84 4.41
C MET A 255 -7.83 -0.63 4.89
N ASP A 256 -6.53 -0.69 4.65
CA ASP A 256 -5.63 0.45 4.82
C ASP A 256 -5.72 1.36 3.59
N VAL A 257 -6.42 2.48 3.72
CA VAL A 257 -6.64 3.41 2.60
C VAL A 257 -5.51 4.43 2.44
N THR A 258 -4.45 4.36 3.25
CA THR A 258 -3.25 5.19 3.07
C THR A 258 -2.32 4.65 1.99
N ARG A 259 -2.49 3.37 1.62
CA ARG A 259 -1.74 2.75 0.54
C ARG A 259 -2.10 3.40 -0.81
N PRO A 260 -1.11 3.71 -1.69
CA PRO A 260 -1.38 4.31 -3.00
C PRO A 260 -2.40 3.52 -3.83
N GLU A 261 -2.35 2.19 -3.74
CA GLU A 261 -3.23 1.24 -4.43
C GLU A 261 -4.70 1.35 -3.97
N ASN A 262 -4.95 1.92 -2.78
CA ASN A 262 -6.28 2.11 -2.19
C ASN A 262 -6.79 3.55 -2.28
N SER A 263 -6.05 4.46 -2.93
CA SER A 263 -6.44 5.87 -3.07
C SER A 263 -7.78 6.10 -3.78
N GLN A 264 -8.25 5.13 -4.58
CA GLN A 264 -9.58 5.19 -5.20
C GLN A 264 -10.70 4.85 -4.22
N ALA A 265 -10.45 3.95 -3.25
CA ALA A 265 -11.45 3.56 -2.26
C ALA A 265 -11.87 4.75 -1.38
N SER A 266 -10.92 5.61 -1.00
CA SER A 266 -11.23 6.82 -0.22
C SER A 266 -12.21 7.75 -0.95
N LYS A 267 -12.05 7.92 -2.26
CA LYS A 267 -12.95 8.75 -3.09
C LYS A 267 -14.30 8.07 -3.29
N LEU A 268 -14.32 6.79 -3.65
CA LEU A 268 -15.55 6.04 -3.96
C LEU A 268 -16.50 5.93 -2.77
N TYR A 269 -15.93 5.78 -1.57
CA TYR A 269 -16.69 5.65 -0.32
C TYR A 269 -16.71 6.93 0.52
N ASN A 270 -16.20 8.04 -0.02
CA ASN A 270 -16.14 9.36 0.63
C ASN A 270 -15.57 9.30 2.07
N ILE A 271 -14.43 8.64 2.21
CA ILE A 271 -13.74 8.43 3.48
C ILE A 271 -12.93 9.69 3.79
N THR A 272 -13.40 10.45 4.77
CA THR A 272 -12.82 11.74 5.19
C THR A 272 -12.16 11.69 6.55
N ALA A 273 -12.38 10.62 7.33
CA ALA A 273 -11.86 10.45 8.68
C ALA A 273 -11.62 8.97 9.01
N PHE A 274 -10.77 8.72 10.00
CA PHE A 274 -10.41 7.37 10.46
C PHE A 274 -10.73 7.17 11.95
N PRO A 275 -11.19 5.97 12.35
CA PRO A 275 -11.70 4.90 11.49
C PRO A 275 -13.05 5.26 10.85
N THR A 276 -13.32 4.76 9.65
CA THR A 276 -14.67 4.78 9.05
C THR A 276 -15.15 3.34 8.91
N LEU A 277 -16.31 3.03 9.47
CA LEU A 277 -16.98 1.74 9.27
C LEU A 277 -18.11 1.90 8.25
N ILE A 278 -18.13 1.00 7.26
CA ILE A 278 -19.25 0.88 6.32
C ILE A 278 -19.75 -0.54 6.34
N TYR A 279 -21.04 -0.68 6.59
CA TYR A 279 -21.74 -1.95 6.46
C TYR A 279 -22.36 -2.04 5.06
N PHE A 280 -22.09 -3.16 4.41
CA PHE A 280 -22.66 -3.55 3.13
C PHE A 280 -23.67 -4.66 3.40
N GLU A 281 -24.93 -4.35 3.13
CA GLU A 281 -26.03 -5.30 3.27
C GLU A 281 -25.91 -6.42 2.24
N LEU A 282 -26.64 -7.50 2.53
CA LEU A 282 -26.84 -8.60 1.61
C LEU A 282 -27.41 -8.07 0.31
N VAL A 283 -26.68 -8.23 -0.79
CA VAL A 283 -27.23 -7.96 -2.12
C VAL A 283 -28.20 -9.08 -2.44
N SER A 284 -29.44 -8.94 -1.96
CA SER A 284 -30.50 -9.90 -2.25
C SER A 284 -30.85 -9.82 -3.74
N PRO A 285 -30.87 -10.95 -4.49
CA PRO A 285 -31.18 -10.95 -5.93
C PRO A 285 -32.58 -10.45 -6.29
N LEU A 286 -33.39 -10.09 -5.30
CA LEU A 286 -34.81 -9.80 -5.43
C LEU A 286 -35.21 -8.40 -4.96
N GLY A 287 -34.26 -7.50 -4.66
CA GLY A 287 -34.55 -6.08 -4.41
C GLY A 287 -35.67 -5.85 -3.39
N ARG A 288 -35.78 -6.73 -2.38
CA ARG A 288 -36.79 -6.62 -1.33
C ARG A 288 -36.10 -6.14 -0.07
N PHE A 289 -36.40 -4.89 0.29
CA PHE A 289 -36.15 -4.31 1.60
C PHE A 289 -36.64 -5.30 2.66
N MET A 290 -35.77 -5.68 3.59
CA MET A 290 -36.23 -6.20 4.88
C MET A 290 -36.62 -4.96 5.69
N ASP A 291 -37.92 -4.71 5.76
CA ASP A 291 -38.53 -3.72 6.66
C ASP A 291 -38.40 -4.14 8.13
#